data_AF-R7BDY1-F1
#
_entry.id   AF-R7BDY1-F1
#
_cell.length_a   1.000
_cell.length_b   1.000
_cell.length_c   1.000
_cell.angle_alpha   90.00
_cell.angle_beta   90.00
_cell.angle_gamma   90.00
#
_symmetry.space_group_name_H-M   'P 1'
#
loop_
_entity.id
_entity.type
_entity.pdbx_description
1 polymer ?
#
loop_
_entity_poly.entity_id
_entity_poly.type
_entity_poly.pdbx_seq_one_letter_code
_entity_poly.pdbx_strand_id
1 'polypeptide(L)'
;MIQIYFGYGKGKTTSALGQGMRAKGAGKNVLLVQFLKNNKSSELAVLPFDIFKSPEKLPFNPGKEYQAWVDSALSYIKNSTCDIIILDEFLDVIDTFVSLNDSLDLLNCLKDKEVIITGHKKIDKFFEKADYITHMEKVKHPYDLGIGARKGIEY
;
A
#
# COMPACT_ATOMS: atom_id res chain seq x y z
N MET A 1 12.41 -3.06 -8.87
CA MET A 1 12.52 -4.13 -7.86
C MET A 1 11.22 -4.17 -7.05
N ILE A 2 11.00 -5.21 -6.26
CA ILE A 2 9.82 -5.40 -5.42
C ILE A 2 10.23 -5.41 -3.95
N GLN A 3 9.68 -4.47 -3.18
CA GLN A 3 9.83 -4.38 -1.73
C GLN A 3 8.52 -4.76 -1.05
N ILE A 4 8.58 -5.64 -0.05
CA ILE A 4 7.43 -6.02 0.77
C ILE A 4 7.67 -5.62 2.22
N TYR A 5 6.78 -4.78 2.76
CA TYR A 5 6.73 -4.46 4.19
C TYR A 5 5.47 -5.09 4.78
N PHE A 6 5.62 -6.15 5.58
CA PHE A 6 4.49 -6.93 6.07
C PHE A 6 4.50 -7.14 7.58
N GLY A 7 3.43 -7.70 8.12
CA GLY A 7 3.28 -8.05 9.54
C GLY A 7 2.32 -7.12 10.29
N TYR A 8 2.13 -7.41 11.58
CA TYR A 8 1.15 -6.71 12.42
C TYR A 8 1.75 -5.55 13.24
N GLY A 9 3.04 -5.32 13.13
CA GLY A 9 3.72 -4.16 13.70
C GLY A 9 3.36 -2.86 12.96
N LYS A 10 3.39 -1.75 13.70
CA LYS A 10 3.30 -0.40 13.14
C LYS A 10 4.60 -0.10 12.37
N GLY A 11 4.48 0.51 11.20
CA GLY A 11 5.64 1.02 10.46
C GLY A 11 5.63 0.75 8.96
N LYS A 12 4.78 -0.17 8.48
CA LYS A 12 4.70 -0.58 7.07
C LYS A 12 4.45 0.61 6.13
N THR A 13 3.28 1.25 6.24
CA THR A 13 2.90 2.41 5.42
C THR A 13 3.88 3.56 5.56
N THR A 14 4.25 3.94 6.79
CA THR A 14 5.18 5.07 7.01
C THR A 14 6.56 4.83 6.39
N SER A 15 7.04 3.58 6.37
CA SER A 15 8.30 3.22 5.70
C SER A 15 8.16 3.33 4.18
N ALA A 16 7.04 2.86 3.61
CA ALA A 16 6.76 2.99 2.18
C ALA A 16 6.68 4.46 1.74
N LEU A 17 5.98 5.29 2.50
CA LEU A 17 5.90 6.74 2.26
C LEU A 17 7.27 7.42 2.39
N GLY A 18 8.08 7.03 3.36
CA GLY A 18 9.45 7.52 3.53
C GLY A 18 10.34 7.21 2.31
N GLN A 19 10.21 6.00 1.74
CA GLN A 19 10.89 5.64 0.49
C GLN A 19 10.40 6.47 -0.69
N GLY A 20 9.08 6.69 -0.81
CA GLY A 20 8.51 7.59 -1.81
C GLY A 20 9.08 9.01 -1.70
N MET A 21 9.15 9.56 -0.49
CA MET A 21 9.71 10.89 -0.24
C MET A 21 11.20 10.97 -0.60
N ARG A 22 11.98 9.94 -0.26
CA ARG A 22 13.38 9.82 -0.68
C ARG A 22 13.50 9.84 -2.20
N ALA A 23 12.63 9.11 -2.90
CA ALA A 23 12.65 9.08 -4.36
C ALA A 23 12.23 10.42 -4.98
N LYS A 24 11.22 11.10 -4.44
CA LYS A 24 10.89 12.49 -4.83
C LYS A 24 12.08 13.43 -4.65
N GLY A 25 12.80 13.32 -3.52
CA GLY A 25 14.02 14.09 -3.28
C GLY A 25 15.14 13.83 -4.30
N ALA A 26 15.13 12.67 -4.94
CA ALA A 26 16.04 12.30 -6.04
C ALA A 26 15.48 12.62 -7.44
N GLY A 27 14.39 13.39 -7.54
CA GLY A 27 13.79 13.79 -8.82
C GLY A 27 12.95 12.72 -9.50
N LYS A 28 12.59 11.64 -8.81
CA LYS A 28 11.70 10.59 -9.35
C LYS A 28 10.23 10.91 -9.15
N ASN A 29 9.37 10.26 -9.93
CA ASN A 29 7.92 10.36 -9.77
C ASN A 29 7.36 9.13 -9.03
N VAL A 30 6.41 9.38 -8.13
CA VAL A 30 5.87 8.36 -7.21
C VAL A 30 4.36 8.35 -7.33
N LEU A 31 3.78 7.16 -7.54
CA LEU A 31 2.36 6.89 -7.40
C LEU A 31 2.10 6.22 -6.04
N LEU A 32 1.10 6.72 -5.32
CA LEU A 32 0.53 6.08 -4.13
C LEU A 32 -0.92 5.62 -4.41
N VAL A 33 -1.18 4.35 -4.12
CA VAL A 33 -2.53 3.77 -4.08
C VAL A 33 -2.72 3.10 -2.72
N GLN A 34 -3.77 3.52 -2.00
CA GLN A 34 -4.08 3.02 -0.66
C GLN A 34 -5.35 2.17 -0.68
N PHE A 35 -5.18 0.87 -0.47
CA PHE A 35 -6.28 -0.08 -0.36
C PHE A 35 -6.81 -0.12 1.08
N LEU A 36 -8.11 -0.42 1.25
CA LEU A 36 -8.78 -0.54 2.54
C LEU A 36 -8.70 0.72 3.43
N LYS A 37 -8.43 1.88 2.82
CA LYS A 37 -8.32 3.18 3.48
C LYS A 37 -9.32 4.18 2.90
N ASN A 38 -9.50 5.27 3.63
CA ASN A 38 -10.23 6.46 3.18
C ASN A 38 -9.25 7.65 3.14
N ASN A 39 -9.65 8.75 2.49
CA ASN A 39 -8.80 9.94 2.30
C ASN A 39 -8.63 10.80 3.58
N LYS A 40 -8.57 10.21 4.78
CA LYS A 40 -8.50 10.96 6.06
C LYS A 40 -7.12 10.99 6.70
N SER A 41 -6.15 10.25 6.17
CA SER A 41 -4.81 10.24 6.74
C SER A 41 -4.06 11.54 6.42
N SER A 42 -3.37 12.07 7.43
CA SER A 42 -2.82 13.43 7.44
C SER A 42 -1.70 13.62 6.43
N GLU A 43 -0.98 12.57 6.07
CA GLU A 43 0.08 12.63 5.05
C GLU A 43 -0.45 13.07 3.68
N LEU A 44 -1.69 12.72 3.32
CA LEU A 44 -2.25 13.00 2.00
C LEU A 44 -2.35 14.50 1.70
N ALA A 45 -2.37 15.35 2.75
CA ALA A 45 -2.39 16.79 2.61
C ALA A 45 -1.07 17.40 2.12
N VAL A 46 0.04 16.67 2.23
CA VAL A 46 1.40 17.21 1.99
C VAL A 46 2.25 16.38 1.04
N LEU A 47 1.89 15.11 0.78
CA LEU A 47 2.65 14.24 -0.10
C LEU A 47 2.69 14.79 -1.54
N PRO A 48 3.88 15.06 -2.12
CA PRO A 48 4.03 15.53 -3.49
C PRO A 48 4.01 14.37 -4.50
N PHE A 49 3.12 13.41 -4.28
CA PHE A 49 2.96 12.18 -5.06
C PHE A 49 1.78 12.31 -6.02
N ASP A 50 1.76 11.48 -7.05
CA ASP A 50 0.53 11.13 -7.73
C ASP A 50 -0.28 10.20 -6.81
N ILE A 51 -1.55 10.50 -6.56
CA ILE A 51 -2.37 9.78 -5.58
C ILE A 51 -3.68 9.36 -6.26
N PHE A 52 -3.88 8.04 -6.36
CA PHE A 52 -5.18 7.51 -6.74
C PHE A 52 -6.13 7.62 -5.53
N LYS A 53 -7.08 8.56 -5.61
CA LYS A 53 -7.97 8.89 -4.48
C LYS A 53 -8.78 7.67 -4.03
N SER A 54 -8.70 7.36 -2.75
CA SER A 54 -9.54 6.35 -2.11
C SER A 54 -11.00 6.80 -2.06
N PRO A 55 -11.96 5.89 -1.80
CA PRO A 55 -13.35 6.27 -1.59
C PRO A 55 -13.49 7.23 -0.40
N GLU A 56 -14.41 8.20 -0.48
CA GLU A 56 -14.66 9.13 0.63
C GLU A 56 -15.17 8.42 1.88
N LYS A 57 -15.97 7.37 1.69
CA LYS A 57 -16.52 6.51 2.73
C LYS A 57 -16.22 5.07 2.38
N LEU A 58 -15.51 4.40 3.28
CA LEU A 58 -15.24 2.97 3.22
C LEU A 58 -15.50 2.39 4.61
N PRO A 59 -16.39 1.39 4.75
CA PRO A 59 -16.56 0.68 6.01
C PRO A 59 -15.30 -0.13 6.34
N PHE A 60 -15.13 -0.51 7.61
CA PHE A 60 -13.96 -1.26 8.07
C PHE A 60 -13.80 -2.62 7.37
N ASN A 61 -14.93 -3.28 7.04
CA ASN A 61 -14.95 -4.50 6.26
C ASN A 61 -15.82 -4.27 5.01
N PRO A 62 -15.25 -3.75 3.91
CA PRO A 62 -16.01 -3.49 2.69
C PRO A 62 -16.53 -4.78 2.06
N GLY A 63 -17.74 -4.70 1.50
CA GLY A 63 -18.32 -5.76 0.69
C GLY A 63 -17.99 -5.60 -0.80
N LYS A 64 -18.79 -6.25 -1.63
CA LYS A 64 -18.63 -6.25 -3.11
C LYS A 64 -18.68 -4.85 -3.73
N GLU A 65 -19.27 -3.86 -3.07
CA GLU A 65 -19.30 -2.47 -3.51
C GLU A 65 -17.91 -1.85 -3.70
N TYR A 66 -16.89 -2.39 -3.03
CA TYR A 66 -15.52 -1.92 -3.15
C TYR A 66 -14.81 -2.43 -4.41
N GLN A 67 -15.32 -3.49 -5.04
CA GLN A 67 -14.71 -4.12 -6.22
C GLN A 67 -14.51 -3.12 -7.37
N ALA A 68 -15.53 -2.30 -7.67
CA ALA A 68 -15.45 -1.34 -8.77
C ALA A 68 -14.32 -0.29 -8.58
N TRP A 69 -14.06 0.10 -7.32
CA TRP A 69 -12.93 0.98 -7.00
C TRP A 69 -11.60 0.25 -7.17
N VAL A 70 -11.52 -1.01 -6.71
CA VAL A 70 -10.32 -1.85 -6.87
C VAL A 70 -9.98 -2.04 -8.35
N ASP A 71 -10.96 -2.36 -9.20
CA ASP A 71 -10.75 -2.53 -10.64
C ASP A 71 -10.23 -1.24 -11.29
N SER A 72 -10.79 -0.10 -10.88
CA SER A 72 -10.34 1.23 -11.34
C SER A 72 -8.91 1.54 -10.87
N ALA A 73 -8.57 1.19 -9.62
CA ALA A 73 -7.22 1.35 -9.08
C ALA A 73 -6.21 0.49 -9.84
N LEU A 74 -6.53 -0.77 -10.12
CA LEU A 74 -5.67 -1.68 -10.90
C LEU A 74 -5.42 -1.15 -12.31
N SER A 75 -6.45 -0.63 -12.97
CA SER A 75 -6.30 0.02 -14.28
C SER A 75 -5.39 1.25 -14.20
N TYR A 76 -5.57 2.09 -13.19
CA TYR A 76 -4.74 3.28 -12.98
C TYR A 76 -3.26 2.92 -12.74
N ILE A 77 -3.00 1.91 -11.91
CA ILE A 77 -1.65 1.41 -11.62
C ILE A 77 -0.97 0.92 -12.90
N LYS A 78 -1.67 0.10 -13.71
CA LYS A 78 -1.12 -0.45 -14.96
C LYS A 78 -0.72 0.64 -15.96
N ASN A 79 -1.44 1.76 -15.98
CA ASN A 79 -1.20 2.88 -16.89
C ASN A 79 -0.27 3.96 -16.31
N SER A 80 0.19 3.81 -15.07
CA SER A 80 1.06 4.80 -14.44
C SER A 80 2.40 4.92 -15.18
N THR A 81 2.91 6.14 -15.32
CA THR A 81 4.25 6.43 -15.84
C THR A 81 5.27 6.71 -14.73
N CYS A 82 4.87 6.64 -13.46
CA CYS A 82 5.76 6.90 -12.32
C CYS A 82 6.88 5.85 -12.22
N ASP A 83 8.05 6.27 -11.73
CA ASP A 83 9.20 5.37 -11.52
C ASP A 83 8.97 4.44 -10.32
N ILE A 84 8.24 4.91 -9.29
CA ILE A 84 7.95 4.17 -8.06
C ILE A 84 6.44 4.08 -7.85
N ILE A 85 5.97 2.87 -7.54
CA ILE A 85 4.57 2.56 -7.27
C ILE A 85 4.44 2.02 -5.86
N ILE A 86 3.70 2.72 -4.99
CA ILE A 86 3.38 2.27 -3.64
C ILE A 86 1.97 1.69 -3.64
N LEU A 87 1.88 0.39 -3.34
CA LEU A 87 0.66 -0.40 -3.20
C LEU A 87 0.42 -0.68 -1.72
N ASP A 88 -0.19 0.30 -1.03
CA ASP A 88 -0.38 0.27 0.42
C ASP A 88 -1.60 -0.59 0.81
N GLU A 89 -1.41 -1.54 1.71
CA GLU A 89 -2.33 -2.60 2.14
C GLU A 89 -2.79 -3.54 1.00
N PHE A 90 -2.00 -3.64 -0.08
CA PHE A 90 -2.36 -4.46 -1.24
C PHE A 90 -2.35 -5.96 -0.96
N LEU A 91 -1.49 -6.47 -0.06
CA LEU A 91 -1.51 -7.90 0.30
C LEU A 91 -2.85 -8.30 0.93
N ASP A 92 -3.56 -7.37 1.55
CA ASP A 92 -4.80 -7.66 2.28
C ASP A 92 -6.05 -7.65 1.38
N VAL A 93 -5.93 -7.18 0.13
CA VAL A 93 -7.01 -7.27 -0.86
C VAL A 93 -6.85 -8.45 -1.82
N ILE A 94 -5.71 -9.14 -1.81
CA ILE A 94 -5.51 -10.36 -2.59
C ILE A 94 -6.43 -11.45 -2.04
N ASP A 95 -6.98 -12.27 -2.95
CA ASP A 95 -7.98 -13.32 -2.75
C ASP A 95 -9.36 -12.84 -2.25
N THR A 96 -9.50 -11.56 -1.90
CA THR A 96 -10.78 -10.96 -1.50
C THR A 96 -11.38 -10.08 -2.60
N PHE A 97 -10.56 -9.22 -3.20
CA PHE A 97 -10.96 -8.31 -4.29
C PHE A 97 -10.08 -8.44 -5.53
N VAL A 98 -8.87 -8.98 -5.40
CA VAL A 98 -7.96 -9.20 -6.52
C VAL A 98 -7.53 -10.66 -6.50
N SER A 99 -7.72 -11.38 -7.60
CA SER A 99 -7.25 -12.76 -7.67
C SER A 99 -5.72 -12.81 -7.61
N LEU A 100 -5.15 -13.90 -7.08
CA LEU A 100 -3.71 -14.10 -7.09
C LEU A 100 -3.12 -13.95 -8.50
N ASN A 101 -3.77 -14.49 -9.53
CA ASN A 101 -3.31 -14.37 -10.91
C ASN A 101 -3.29 -12.93 -11.41
N ASP A 102 -4.39 -12.18 -11.21
CA ASP A 102 -4.45 -10.77 -11.63
C ASP A 102 -3.41 -9.90 -10.90
N SER A 103 -3.14 -10.23 -9.64
CA SER A 103 -2.13 -9.54 -8.83
C SER A 103 -0.70 -9.85 -9.30
N LEU A 104 -0.42 -11.07 -9.76
CA LEU A 104 0.87 -11.44 -10.36
C LEU A 104 1.04 -10.81 -11.75
N ASP A 105 -0.03 -10.73 -12.53
CA ASP A 105 -0.02 -10.05 -13.83
C ASP A 105 0.23 -8.55 -13.67
N LEU A 106 -0.34 -7.92 -12.63
CA LEU A 106 -0.02 -6.56 -12.26
C LEU A 106 1.48 -6.39 -12.01
N LEU A 107 2.11 -7.26 -11.21
CA LEU A 107 3.56 -7.17 -10.96
C LEU A 107 4.38 -7.33 -12.24
N ASN A 108 3.97 -8.23 -13.14
CA ASN A 108 4.63 -8.41 -14.44
C ASN A 108 4.53 -7.14 -15.32
N CYS A 109 3.39 -6.43 -15.30
CA CYS A 109 3.23 -5.15 -15.97
C CYS A 109 4.13 -4.05 -15.39
N LEU A 110 4.50 -4.16 -14.11
CA LEU A 110 5.32 -3.18 -13.39
C LEU A 110 6.80 -3.56 -13.30
N LYS A 111 7.26 -4.57 -14.04
CA LYS A 111 8.62 -5.16 -13.92
C LYS A 111 9.77 -4.15 -14.05
N ASP A 112 9.58 -3.07 -14.81
CA ASP A 112 10.60 -2.04 -15.07
C ASP A 112 10.56 -0.88 -14.05
N LYS A 113 9.75 -1.01 -12.99
CA LYS A 113 9.53 0.00 -11.94
C LYS A 113 10.02 -0.48 -10.58
N GLU A 114 10.10 0.45 -9.64
CA GLU A 114 10.21 0.12 -8.22
C GLU A 114 8.80 -0.02 -7.62
N VAL A 115 8.49 -1.17 -7.03
CA VAL A 115 7.17 -1.44 -6.44
C VAL A 115 7.34 -1.70 -4.95
N ILE A 116 6.65 -0.91 -4.13
CA ILE A 116 6.62 -1.06 -2.67
C ILE A 116 5.23 -1.52 -2.26
N ILE A 117 5.15 -2.68 -1.65
CA ILE A 117 3.91 -3.36 -1.31
C ILE A 117 3.83 -3.48 0.20
N THR A 118 2.69 -3.13 0.78
CA THR A 118 2.43 -3.33 2.20
C THR A 118 1.21 -4.20 2.44
N GLY A 119 1.09 -4.72 3.66
CA GLY A 119 -0.08 -5.45 4.14
C GLY A 119 0.27 -6.35 5.32
N HIS A 120 -0.64 -7.21 5.76
CA HIS A 120 -0.44 -7.96 6.99
C HIS A 120 0.10 -9.37 6.75
N LYS A 121 -0.42 -10.05 5.73
CA LYS A 121 -0.22 -11.50 5.55
C LYS A 121 0.89 -11.81 4.54
N LYS A 122 1.60 -12.91 4.81
CA LYS A 122 2.52 -13.51 3.84
C LYS A 122 1.72 -14.13 2.69
N ILE A 123 2.12 -13.84 1.46
CA ILE A 123 1.64 -14.51 0.25
C ILE A 123 2.86 -15.09 -0.45
N ASP A 124 2.97 -16.42 -0.46
CA ASP A 124 4.20 -17.12 -0.86
C ASP A 124 4.68 -16.70 -2.26
N LYS A 125 3.78 -16.59 -3.23
CA LYS A 125 4.12 -16.18 -4.61
C LYS A 125 4.66 -14.74 -4.71
N PHE A 126 4.22 -13.84 -3.82
CA PHE A 126 4.74 -12.48 -3.76
C PHE A 126 6.12 -12.45 -3.08
N PHE A 127 6.29 -13.25 -2.03
CA PHE A 127 7.56 -13.36 -1.31
C PHE A 127 8.65 -13.99 -2.18
N GLU A 128 8.32 -15.01 -2.97
CA GLU A 128 9.22 -15.62 -3.97
C GLU A 128 9.72 -14.59 -5.01
N LYS A 129 8.91 -13.56 -5.32
CA LYS A 129 9.22 -12.52 -6.31
C LYS A 129 9.85 -11.26 -5.72
N ALA A 130 9.83 -11.09 -4.40
CA ALA A 130 10.29 -9.87 -3.75
C ALA A 130 11.82 -9.84 -3.66
N ASP A 131 12.40 -8.68 -3.98
CA ASP A 131 13.82 -8.42 -3.81
C ASP A 131 14.14 -8.02 -2.37
N TYR A 132 13.20 -7.34 -1.69
CA TYR A 132 13.30 -6.99 -0.27
C TYR A 132 12.05 -7.40 0.49
N ILE A 133 12.24 -7.99 1.66
CA ILE A 133 11.16 -8.34 2.58
C ILE A 133 11.53 -7.84 3.97
N THR A 134 10.68 -7.00 4.56
CA THR A 134 10.81 -6.54 5.94
C THR A 134 9.59 -6.96 6.74
N HIS A 135 9.81 -7.69 7.83
CA HIS A 135 8.78 -8.06 8.79
C HIS A 135 8.69 -7.01 9.91
N MET A 136 7.58 -6.28 9.95
CA MET A 136 7.23 -5.37 11.03
C MET A 136 6.52 -6.18 12.12
N GLU A 137 7.24 -6.54 13.18
CA GLU A 137 6.71 -7.27 14.32
C GLU A 137 6.20 -6.33 15.42
N LYS A 138 5.03 -6.64 15.99
CA LYS A 138 4.46 -5.86 17.12
C LYS A 138 5.10 -6.31 18.44
N VAL A 139 6.24 -5.73 18.80
CA VAL A 139 6.89 -5.97 20.11
C VAL A 139 6.10 -5.31 21.25
N LYS A 140 5.61 -4.07 21.04
CA LYS A 140 4.73 -3.34 21.97
C LYS A 140 3.93 -2.30 21.19
N HIS A 141 2.68 -2.05 21.58
CA HIS A 141 1.86 -0.99 20.98
C HIS A 141 1.05 -0.22 22.04
N PRO A 142 0.88 1.12 21.93
CA PRO A 142 0.05 1.88 22.87
C PRO A 142 -1.39 1.37 23.01
N TYR A 143 -1.91 0.78 21.94
CA TYR A 143 -3.23 0.12 21.95
C TYR A 143 -3.33 -1.01 22.97
N ASP A 144 -2.23 -1.70 23.28
CA ASP A 144 -2.19 -2.74 24.32
C ASP A 144 -2.48 -2.16 25.73
N LEU A 145 -2.38 -0.83 25.89
CA LEU A 145 -2.72 -0.08 27.09
C LEU A 145 -4.07 0.66 26.97
N GLY A 146 -4.87 0.35 25.94
CA GLY A 146 -6.15 1.02 25.67
C GLY A 146 -6.03 2.42 25.05
N ILE A 147 -4.83 2.84 24.63
CA ILE A 147 -4.63 4.13 23.97
C ILE A 147 -5.06 4.02 22.50
N GLY A 148 -6.11 4.74 22.14
CA GLY A 148 -6.63 4.80 20.78
C GLY A 148 -5.75 5.56 19.78
N ALA A 149 -6.18 5.60 18.53
CA ALA A 149 -5.47 6.28 17.45
C ALA A 149 -5.41 7.81 17.66
N ARG A 150 -4.25 8.41 17.39
CA ARG A 150 -3.97 9.83 17.58
C ARG A 150 -3.66 10.50 16.24
N LYS A 151 -4.21 11.70 16.07
CA LYS A 151 -3.94 12.54 14.90
C LYS A 151 -2.45 12.91 14.83
N GLY A 152 -1.86 12.80 13.64
CA GLY A 152 -0.45 13.01 13.36
C GLY A 152 0.46 11.81 13.67
N ILE A 153 -0.07 10.72 14.25
CA ILE A 153 0.73 9.53 14.61
C ILE A 153 0.18 8.23 14.00
N GLU A 154 -1.12 7.99 14.15
CA GLU A 154 -1.82 6.83 13.58
C GLU A 154 -2.66 7.20 12.35
N TYR A 155 -3.15 8.45 12.25
CA TYR A 155 -3.87 9.02 11.10
C TYR A 155 -3.61 10.52 10.99
#